data_AF-A0A7Z9ZZF8-F1
#
_entry.id   AF-A0A7Z9ZZF8-F1
#
_cell.length_a   1.000
_cell.length_b   1.000
_cell.length_c   1.000
_cell.angle_alpha   90.00
_cell.angle_beta   90.00
_cell.angle_gamma   90.00
#
_symmetry.space_group_name_H-M   'P 1'
#
loop_
_entity.id
_entity.type
_entity.pdbx_description
1 polymer ?
#
loop_
_entity_poly.entity_id
_entity_poly.type
_entity_poly.pdbx_seq_one_letter_code
_entity_poly.pdbx_strand_id
1 'polypeptide(L)'
;MRPLYGGEGAFLPGGEAKFEFALKTEDGKEPPGRHILFVKVIGPGGRVLRHYCRSVEAPSGRGLFRFRLARNDPPGEWGLEVRDAATGVKGSVKFSVKPRG
;
A
#
# COMPACT_ATOMS: atom_id res chain seq x y z
N MET A 1 -6.25 6.82 0.12
CA MET A 1 -5.56 5.64 0.72
C MET A 1 -5.55 5.81 2.23
N ARG A 2 -5.92 4.79 2.99
CA ARG A 2 -5.90 4.83 4.46
C ARG A 2 -5.41 3.48 5.01
N PRO A 3 -4.52 3.46 6.02
CA PRO A 3 -4.17 2.23 6.71
C PRO A 3 -5.36 1.78 7.58
N LEU A 4 -5.67 0.48 7.55
CA LEU A 4 -6.80 -0.08 8.31
C LEU A 4 -6.43 -0.58 9.71
N TYR A 5 -5.17 -0.95 9.93
CA TYR A 5 -4.68 -1.46 11.21
C TYR A 5 -3.23 -1.05 11.42
N GLY A 6 -2.87 -0.77 12.68
CA GLY A 6 -1.66 -0.05 13.07
C GLY A 6 -1.98 1.43 13.23
N GLY A 7 -2.36 1.84 14.44
CA GLY A 7 -2.39 3.26 14.80
C GLY A 7 -1.06 3.88 14.39
N GLU A 8 -1.13 4.97 13.62
CA GLU A 8 0.03 5.74 13.15
C GLU A 8 0.98 5.01 12.17
N GLY A 9 0.49 4.01 11.43
CA GLY A 9 1.26 3.46 10.32
C GLY A 9 2.58 2.80 10.73
N ALA A 10 2.67 2.20 11.91
CA ALA A 10 3.85 1.45 12.36
C ALA A 10 3.57 -0.07 12.41
N PHE A 11 4.40 -0.88 11.76
CA PHE A 11 4.29 -2.34 11.71
C PHE A 11 5.50 -3.03 12.37
N LEU A 12 5.29 -4.24 12.88
CA LEU A 12 6.35 -5.06 13.47
C LEU A 12 6.98 -6.00 12.42
N PRO A 13 8.29 -6.28 12.49
CA PRO A 13 8.90 -7.36 11.71
C PRO A 13 8.17 -8.69 11.95
N GLY A 14 7.95 -9.48 10.89
CA GLY A 14 7.15 -10.71 10.97
C GLY A 14 5.63 -10.50 11.01
N GLY A 15 5.15 -9.26 11.15
CA GLY A 15 3.74 -8.90 11.15
C GLY A 15 3.13 -8.80 9.74
N GLU A 16 1.81 -8.62 9.68
CA GLU A 16 1.10 -8.32 8.43
C GLU A 16 0.87 -6.81 8.32
N ALA A 17 1.32 -6.21 7.21
CA ALA A 17 1.01 -4.85 6.85
C ALA A 17 -0.19 -4.84 5.90
N LYS A 18 -1.24 -4.06 6.21
CA LYS A 18 -2.53 -4.07 5.48
C LYS A 18 -2.99 -2.65 5.15
N PHE A 19 -3.39 -2.44 3.90
CA PHE A 19 -3.75 -1.14 3.33
C PHE A 19 -4.99 -1.23 2.47
N GLU A 20 -5.87 -0.22 2.60
CA GLU A 20 -7.00 -0.03 1.70
C GLU A 20 -6.77 1.12 0.73
N PHE A 21 -7.16 0.86 -0.52
CA PHE A 21 -7.24 1.86 -1.57
C PHE A 21 -8.69 2.14 -1.90
N ALA A 22 -8.98 3.41 -2.15
CA ALA A 22 -10.27 3.85 -2.67
C ALA A 22 -9.99 4.88 -3.76
N LEU A 23 -10.40 4.55 -4.98
CA LEU A 23 -10.53 5.48 -6.08
C LEU A 23 -11.88 6.22 -5.93
N LYS A 24 -11.91 7.46 -6.41
CA LYS A 24 -13.12 8.27 -6.49
C LYS A 24 -13.19 8.87 -7.89
N THR A 25 -14.39 8.91 -8.46
CA THR A 25 -14.65 9.76 -9.62
C THR A 25 -14.60 11.22 -9.19
N GLU A 26 -14.43 12.12 -10.15
CA GLU A 26 -14.33 13.56 -9.89
C GLU A 26 -15.58 14.13 -9.20
N ASP A 27 -16.76 13.65 -9.61
CA ASP A 27 -18.05 14.03 -9.03
C ASP A 27 -18.39 13.26 -7.74
N GLY A 28 -17.70 12.16 -7.47
CA GLY A 28 -17.91 11.29 -6.31
C GLY A 28 -19.29 10.65 -6.21
N LYS A 29 -20.13 10.74 -7.26
CA LYS A 29 -21.52 10.28 -7.24
C LYS A 29 -21.64 8.79 -7.46
N GLU A 30 -20.82 8.23 -8.33
CA GLU A 30 -20.80 6.80 -8.63
C GLU A 30 -19.45 6.18 -8.26
N PRO A 31 -19.43 4.94 -7.77
CA PRO A 31 -18.18 4.23 -7.58
C PRO A 31 -17.50 4.03 -8.95
N PRO A 32 -16.17 4.19 -9.03
CA PRO A 32 -15.42 3.79 -10.22
C PRO A 32 -15.72 2.33 -10.57
N GLY A 33 -15.53 1.95 -11.83
CA GLY A 33 -15.67 0.56 -12.28
C GLY A 33 -14.61 -0.38 -11.68
N ARG A 34 -14.32 -1.47 -12.37
CA ARG A 34 -13.19 -2.34 -11.98
C ARG A 34 -11.88 -1.70 -12.42
N HIS A 35 -10.93 -1.59 -11.49
CA HIS A 35 -9.56 -1.13 -11.77
C HIS A 35 -8.51 -2.15 -11.35
N ILE A 36 -7.33 -2.06 -11.97
CA ILE A 36 -6.12 -2.76 -11.54
C ILE A 36 -5.15 -1.72 -10.99
N LEU A 37 -4.73 -1.90 -9.74
CA LEU A 37 -3.80 -1.02 -9.05
C LEU A 37 -2.42 -1.66 -8.96
N PHE A 38 -1.41 -1.05 -9.56
CA PHE A 38 -0.02 -1.45 -9.37
C PHE A 38 0.52 -0.88 -8.05
N VAL A 39 0.85 -1.76 -7.11
CA VAL A 39 1.40 -1.37 -5.82
C VAL A 39 2.90 -1.63 -5.79
N LYS A 40 3.67 -0.59 -5.47
CA LYS A 40 5.11 -0.67 -5.20
C LYS A 40 5.36 -0.46 -3.72
N VAL A 41 6.23 -1.29 -3.15
CA VAL A 41 6.73 -1.12 -1.78
C VAL A 41 8.13 -0.55 -1.83
N ILE A 42 8.36 0.49 -1.04
CA ILE A 42 9.61 1.23 -0.93
C ILE A 42 10.12 1.01 0.49
N GLY A 43 11.30 0.40 0.60
CA GLY A 43 11.98 0.20 1.88
C GLY A 43 12.78 1.43 2.31
N PRO A 44 13.46 1.35 3.46
CA PRO A 44 14.34 2.40 3.96
C PRO A 44 15.40 2.76 2.92
N GLY A 45 15.70 4.06 2.81
CA GLY A 45 16.63 4.57 1.79
C GLY A 45 16.06 4.64 0.38
N GLY A 46 14.75 4.49 0.20
CA GLY A 46 14.07 4.69 -1.09
C GLY A 46 14.16 3.50 -2.05
N ARG A 47 14.63 2.34 -1.59
CA ARG A 47 14.80 1.16 -2.45
C ARG A 47 13.45 0.46 -2.71
N VAL A 48 13.14 0.19 -3.97
CA VAL A 48 11.96 -0.62 -4.32
C VAL A 48 12.17 -2.08 -3.93
N LEU A 49 11.29 -2.58 -3.06
CA LEU A 49 11.27 -3.97 -2.58
C LEU A 49 10.36 -4.81 -3.48
N ARG A 50 10.91 -5.21 -4.64
CA ARG A 50 10.15 -5.91 -5.71
C ARG A 50 9.38 -7.15 -5.24
N HIS A 51 9.88 -7.85 -4.22
CA HIS A 51 9.23 -9.05 -3.68
C HIS A 51 7.91 -8.76 -2.93
N TYR A 52 7.65 -7.51 -2.55
CA TYR A 52 6.37 -7.08 -1.99
C TYR A 52 5.46 -6.40 -3.02
N CYS A 53 6.00 -5.98 -4.18
CA CYS A 53 5.24 -5.31 -5.21
C CYS A 53 4.30 -6.29 -5.93
N ARG A 54 3.04 -5.90 -6.15
CA ARG A 54 2.10 -6.66 -6.99
C ARG A 54 0.92 -5.80 -7.43
N SER A 55 0.19 -6.31 -8.41
CA SER A 55 -1.11 -5.76 -8.81
C SER A 55 -2.19 -6.16 -7.82
N VAL A 56 -3.17 -5.27 -7.61
CA VAL A 56 -4.36 -5.51 -6.78
C VAL A 56 -5.59 -5.17 -7.61
N GLU A 57 -6.56 -6.08 -7.64
CA GLU A 57 -7.88 -5.79 -8.18
C GLU A 57 -8.65 -4.88 -7.24
N ALA A 58 -9.27 -3.85 -7.80
CA ALA A 58 -10.11 -2.89 -7.10
C ALA A 58 -11.52 -2.89 -7.71
N PRO A 59 -12.38 -3.86 -7.36
CA PRO A 59 -13.79 -3.81 -7.75
C PRO A 59 -14.46 -2.58 -7.13
N SER A 60 -15.28 -1.88 -7.91
CA SER A 60 -15.96 -0.65 -7.49
C SER A 60 -15.00 0.42 -6.96
N GLY A 61 -13.79 0.48 -7.53
CA GLY A 61 -12.71 1.39 -7.10
C GLY A 61 -12.09 1.09 -5.73
N ARG A 62 -12.40 -0.03 -5.07
CA ARG A 62 -11.84 -0.37 -3.74
C ARG A 62 -10.96 -1.61 -3.79
N GLY A 63 -9.71 -1.48 -3.34
CA GLY A 63 -8.73 -2.57 -3.35
C GLY A 63 -8.09 -2.80 -1.99
N LEU A 64 -7.72 -4.05 -1.72
CA LEU A 64 -7.03 -4.44 -0.49
C LEU A 64 -5.62 -4.96 -0.79
N PHE A 65 -4.61 -4.31 -0.22
CA PHE A 65 -3.22 -4.77 -0.28
C PHE A 65 -2.75 -5.21 1.09
N ARG A 66 -2.07 -6.36 1.13
CA ARG A 66 -1.45 -6.86 2.35
C ARG A 66 -0.22 -7.69 2.06
N PHE A 67 0.80 -7.59 2.90
CA PHE A 67 1.98 -8.43 2.81
C PHE A 67 2.51 -8.72 4.20
N ARG A 68 3.22 -9.84 4.34
CA ARG A 68 3.92 -10.16 5.59
C ARG A 68 5.31 -9.59 5.53
N LEU A 69 5.67 -8.80 6.53
CA LEU A 69 7.04 -8.34 6.72
C LEU A 69 7.89 -9.55 7.11
N ALA A 70 9.09 -9.64 6.54
CA ALA A 70 10.08 -10.60 6.95
C ALA A 70 10.56 -10.27 8.36
N ARG A 71 11.02 -11.27 9.12
CA ARG A 71 11.56 -11.05 10.47
C ARG A 71 12.84 -10.23 10.49
N ASN A 72 13.57 -10.24 9.38
CA ASN A 72 14.82 -9.52 9.17
C ASN A 72 14.65 -8.27 8.30
N ASP A 73 13.42 -7.84 8.03
CA ASP A 73 13.20 -6.57 7.33
C ASP A 73 13.77 -5.41 8.15
N PRO A 74 14.45 -4.45 7.50
CA PRO A 74 15.09 -3.35 8.21
C PRO A 74 14.04 -2.41 8.82
N PRO A 75 14.23 -1.95 10.06
CA PRO A 75 13.38 -0.92 10.64
C PRO A 75 13.59 0.44 9.95
N GLY A 76 12.64 1.35 10.15
CA GLY A 76 12.71 2.73 9.67
C GLY A 76 11.49 3.15 8.87
N GLU A 77 11.63 4.23 8.10
CA GLU A 77 10.58 4.74 7.21
C GLU A 77 10.52 3.93 5.92
N TRP A 78 9.31 3.51 5.57
CA TRP A 78 8.93 2.79 4.37
C TRP A 78 7.83 3.56 3.64
N GLY A 79 7.55 3.17 2.41
CA GLY A 79 6.51 3.78 1.59
C GLY A 79 5.76 2.77 0.73
N LEU A 80 4.54 3.15 0.36
CA LEU A 80 3.80 2.55 -0.73
C LEU A 80 3.54 3.60 -1.80
N GLU A 81 3.76 3.21 -3.05
CA GLU A 81 3.25 3.93 -4.21
C GLU A 81 2.22 3.05 -4.92
N VAL A 82 1.13 3.67 -5.35
CA VAL A 82 0.04 3.00 -6.05
C VAL A 82 -0.19 3.75 -7.35
N ARG A 83 -0.37 3.02 -8.44
CA ARG A 83 -0.75 3.56 -9.74
C ARG A 83 -1.93 2.79 -10.28
N ASP A 84 -3.00 3.48 -10.67
CA ASP A 84 -4.07 2.89 -11.45
C ASP A 84 -3.58 2.61 -12.88
N ALA A 85 -3.74 1.36 -13.32
CA ALA A 85 -3.33 0.92 -14.65
C ALA A 85 -4.13 1.61 -15.77
N ALA A 86 -5.41 1.90 -15.53
CA ALA A 86 -6.31 2.45 -16.55
C ALA A 86 -6.14 3.96 -16.72
N THR A 87 -6.13 4.71 -15.62
CA THR A 87 -6.11 6.18 -15.65
C THR A 87 -4.72 6.79 -15.44
N GLY A 88 -3.78 6.01 -14.93
CA GLY A 88 -2.45 6.50 -14.55
C GLY A 88 -2.41 7.31 -13.25
N VAL A 89 -3.55 7.55 -12.59
CA VAL A 89 -3.64 8.24 -11.30
C VAL A 89 -2.75 7.54 -10.27
N LYS A 90 -2.05 8.33 -9.45
CA LYS A 90 -1.12 7.84 -8.44
C LYS A 90 -1.52 8.27 -7.04
N GLY A 91 -1.17 7.46 -6.06
CA GLY A 91 -1.24 7.81 -4.65
C GLY A 91 -0.05 7.19 -3.91
N SER A 92 0.35 7.81 -2.81
CA SER A 92 1.44 7.31 -1.97
C SER A 92 1.12 7.47 -0.50
N VAL A 93 1.68 6.59 0.33
CA VAL A 93 1.66 6.74 1.79
C VAL A 93 3.00 6.30 2.36
N LYS A 94 3.41 6.95 3.45
CA LYS A 94 4.56 6.53 4.25
C LYS A 94 4.08 5.76 5.47
N PHE A 95 4.90 4.82 5.92
CA PHE A 95 4.66 4.03 7.12
C PHE A 95 6.01 3.65 7.75
N SER A 96 6.04 3.25 9.00
CA SER A 96 7.25 2.85 9.72
C SER A 96 7.26 1.34 9.99
N VAL A 97 8.44 0.73 9.97
CA VAL A 97 8.67 -0.61 10.51
C VAL A 97 9.50 -0.47 11.78
N LYS A 98 9.00 -1.01 12.88
CA LYS A 98 9.66 -0.93 14.19
C LYS A 98 10.91 -1.82 14.22
N PRO A 99 11.91 -1.49 15.07
CA PRO A 99 13.01 -2.39 15.37
C PRO A 99 12.49 -3.74 15.87
N ARG A 100 13.31 -4.77 15.67
CA ARG A 100 13.12 -6.04 16.38
C ARG A 100 13.32 -5.77 17.87
N GLY A 101 12.33 -6.13 18.68
CA GLY A 101 12.44 -6.21 20.14
C GLY A 101 13.17 -7.47 20.58
#